data_AF-A0A940RYH4-F1
#
_entry.id   AF-A0A940RYH4-F1
#
_cell.length_a   1.000
_cell.length_b   1.000
_cell.length_c   1.000
_cell.angle_alpha   90.00
_cell.angle_beta   90.00
_cell.angle_gamma   90.00
#
_symmetry.space_group_name_H-M   'P 1'
#
loop_
_entity.id
_entity.type
_entity.pdbx_description
1 polymer ?
#
loop_
_entity_poly.entity_id
_entity_poly.type
_entity_poly.pdbx_seq_one_letter_code
_entity_poly.pdbx_strand_id
1 'polypeptide(L)' 'MNGEEYAELAPAQIWARELDAGRYHCSVSTMYRILREQGQSGERRRQATHPAKVVPELVATGPSQVFTWDITKAAGP' A
#
# COMPACT_ATOMS: atom_id res chain seq x y z
N MET A 1 -8.21 -18.76 -5.19
CA MET A 1 -7.73 -17.64 -4.33
C MET A 1 -6.25 -17.33 -4.51
N ASN A 2 -5.36 -18.33 -4.60
CA ASN A 2 -3.91 -18.11 -4.83
C ASN A 2 -3.49 -18.29 -6.30
N GLY A 3 -4.45 -18.29 -7.23
CA GLY A 3 -4.17 -18.31 -8.67
C GLY A 3 -3.68 -16.94 -9.16
N GLU A 4 -2.95 -16.92 -10.27
CA GLU A 4 -2.42 -15.68 -10.87
C GLU A 4 -3.54 -14.67 -11.20
N GLU A 5 -4.72 -15.16 -11.58
CA GLU A 5 -5.90 -14.36 -11.91
C GLU A 5 -6.47 -13.56 -10.72
N TYR A 6 -6.03 -13.88 -9.49
CA TYR A 6 -6.46 -13.24 -8.25
C TYR A 6 -5.36 -12.43 -7.56
N ALA A 7 -4.13 -12.42 -8.10
CA ALA A 7 -2.96 -11.82 -7.45
C ALA A 7 -3.15 -10.33 -7.12
N GLU A 8 -3.86 -9.59 -7.99
CA GLU A 8 -4.11 -8.16 -7.83
C GLU A 8 -5.51 -7.84 -7.26
N LEU A 9 -6.27 -8.86 -6.83
CA LEU A 9 -7.62 -8.67 -6.32
C LEU A 9 -7.67 -8.73 -4.79
N ALA A 10 -8.48 -7.84 -4.22
CA ALA A 10 -8.81 -7.92 -2.81
C ALA A 10 -9.67 -9.17 -2.53
N PRO A 11 -9.56 -9.81 -1.34
CA PRO A 11 -10.37 -10.97 -0.97
C PRO A 11 -11.88 -10.81 -1.21
N ALA A 12 -12.43 -9.62 -0.97
CA ALA A 12 -13.84 -9.32 -1.26
C ALA A 12 -14.18 -9.36 -2.77
N GLN A 13 -13.26 -8.92 -3.63
CA GLN A 13 -13.45 -8.98 -5.09
C GLN A 13 -13.37 -10.42 -5.61
N ILE A 14 -12.46 -11.22 -5.04
CA ILE A 14 -12.38 -12.66 -5.33
C ILE A 14 -13.69 -13.34 -4.92
N TRP A 15 -14.21 -13.03 -3.72
CA TRP A 15 -15.50 -13.55 -3.24
C TRP A 15 -16.65 -13.26 -4.22
N ALA A 16 -16.80 -12.00 -4.64
CA ALA A 16 -17.85 -11.60 -5.57
C ALA A 16 -17.73 -12.32 -6.92
N ARG A 17 -16.51 -12.41 -7.48
CA ARG A 17 -16.29 -13.13 -8.74
C ARG A 17 -16.62 -14.62 -8.66
N GLU A 18 -16.27 -15.26 -7.55
CA GLU A 18 -16.62 -16.68 -7.36
C GLU A 18 -18.13 -16.87 -7.28
N LEU A 19 -18.83 -15.96 -6.60
CA LEU A 19 -20.29 -15.97 -6.56
C LEU A 19 -20.92 -15.74 -7.94
N ASP A 20 -20.44 -14.76 -8.69
CA ASP A 20 -20.90 -14.49 -10.06
C ASP A 20 -20.69 -15.70 -10.96
N ALA A 21 -19.62 -16.46 -10.72
CA ALA A 21 -19.32 -17.72 -11.40
C ALA A 21 -20.07 -18.94 -10.82
N GLY A 22 -20.99 -18.73 -9.87
CA GLY A 22 -21.83 -19.77 -9.25
C GLY A 22 -21.10 -20.65 -8.22
N ARG A 23 -19.88 -20.30 -7.81
CA ARG A 23 -19.07 -21.07 -6.86
C ARG A 23 -19.12 -20.44 -5.47
N TYR A 24 -19.88 -21.09 -4.60
CA TYR A 24 -19.94 -20.71 -3.19
C TYR A 24 -18.99 -21.58 -2.35
N HIS A 25 -17.99 -20.96 -1.72
CA HIS A 25 -17.09 -21.64 -0.79
C HIS A 25 -17.52 -21.47 0.67
N CYS A 26 -17.80 -20.23 1.08
CA CYS A 26 -18.23 -19.88 2.43
C CYS A 26 -18.73 -18.43 2.50
N SER A 27 -19.23 -18.02 3.67
CA SER A 27 -19.57 -16.62 3.92
C SER A 27 -18.32 -15.74 3.92
N VAL A 28 -18.49 -14.46 3.59
CA VAL A 28 -17.37 -13.50 3.54
C VAL A 28 -16.59 -13.45 4.87
N SER A 29 -17.29 -13.48 6.00
CA SER A 29 -16.67 -13.48 7.34
C SER A 29 -15.83 -14.72 7.60
N THR A 30 -16.31 -15.90 7.20
CA THR A 30 -15.55 -17.15 7.31
C THR A 30 -14.32 -17.13 6.42
N MET A 31 -14.43 -16.56 5.20
CA MET A 31 -13.27 -16.41 4.33
C MET A 31 -12.19 -15.55 4.97
N TYR A 32 -12.53 -14.37 5.50
CA TYR A 32 -11.56 -13.52 6.19
C TYR A 32 -10.94 -14.19 7.42
N ARG A 33 -11.70 -15.02 8.17
CA ARG A 33 -11.16 -15.79 9.29
C ARG A 33 -10.08 -16.78 8.83
N ILE A 34 -10.35 -17.55 7.78
CA ILE A 34 -9.39 -18.50 7.20
C ILE A 34 -8.15 -17.75 6.69
N LEU A 35 -8.33 -16.64 5.99
CA LEU A 35 -7.20 -15.84 5.49
C LEU A 35 -6.33 -15.30 6.62
N ARG A 36 -6.93 -14.88 7.72
CA ARG A 36 -6.21 -14.39 8.89
C ARG A 36 -5.42 -15.51 9.57
N GLU A 37 -6.01 -16.69 9.73
CA GLU A 37 -5.33 -17.89 10.26
C GLU A 37 -4.12 -18.29 9.42
N GLN A 38 -4.21 -18.11 8.09
CA GLN A 38 -3.12 -18.41 7.15
C GLN A 38 -2.12 -17.24 6.95
N GLY A 39 -2.28 -16.12 7.67
CA GLY A 39 -1.41 -14.95 7.52
C GLY A 39 -1.59 -14.19 6.20
N GLN A 40 -2.66 -14.47 5.46
CA GLN A 40 -2.94 -13.89 4.15
C GLN A 40 -3.99 -12.76 4.21
N SER A 41 -4.18 -12.12 5.35
CA SER A 41 -5.06 -10.96 5.50
C SER A 41 -4.38 -9.63 5.16
N GLY A 42 -3.08 -9.65 4.85
CA GLY A 42 -2.30 -8.46 4.48
C GLY A 42 -2.56 -7.97 3.05
N GLU A 43 -1.89 -6.88 2.69
CA GLU A 43 -1.89 -6.34 1.32
C GLU A 43 -1.30 -7.38 0.36
N ARG A 44 -2.07 -7.71 -0.68
CA ARG A 44 -1.70 -8.71 -1.69
C ARG A 44 -1.24 -8.08 -3.00
N ARG A 45 -1.66 -6.84 -3.27
CA ARG A 45 -1.30 -6.12 -4.49
C ARG A 45 0.16 -5.74 -4.47
N ARG A 46 0.76 -5.65 -5.65
CA ARG A 46 2.13 -5.18 -5.79
C ARG A 46 2.21 -3.70 -5.40
N GLN A 47 2.62 -3.42 -4.17
CA GLN A 47 2.87 -2.05 -3.72
C GLN A 47 4.18 -1.54 -4.30
N ALA A 48 4.18 -0.29 -4.76
CA ALA A 48 5.42 0.40 -5.08
C ALA A 48 6.20 0.61 -3.78
N THR A 49 7.36 -0.03 -3.65
CA THR A 49 8.30 0.32 -2.60
C THR A 49 9.00 1.60 -3.03
N HIS A 50 8.87 2.66 -2.23
CA HIS A 50 9.68 3.87 -2.36
C HIS A 50 10.74 3.86 -1.26
N PRO A 51 11.95 3.31 -1.51
CA PRO A 51 13.06 3.46 -0.59
C PRO A 51 13.26 4.93 -0.26
N ALA A 52 13.60 5.22 1.00
CA ALA A 52 13.96 6.58 1.40
C ALA A 52 15.09 7.08 0.50
N LYS A 53 14.88 8.23 -0.17
CA LYS A 53 15.97 8.89 -0.89
C LYS A 53 16.99 9.38 0.14
N VAL A 54 18.27 9.13 -0.13
CA VAL A 54 19.35 9.73 0.68
C VAL A 54 19.27 11.24 0.52
N VAL A 55 19.03 11.94 1.63
CA VAL A 55 19.08 13.40 1.66
C VAL A 55 20.56 13.81 1.63
N PRO A 56 20.98 14.68 0.71
CA PRO A 56 22.37 15.11 0.66
C PRO A 56 22.72 15.96 1.90
N GLU A 57 23.86 15.66 2.53
CA GLU A 57 24.44 16.50 3.57
C GLU A 57 25.32 17.57 2.91
N LEU A 58 24.97 18.85 3.10
CA LEU A 58 25.67 19.98 2.51
C LEU A 58 26.39 20.78 3.60
N VAL A 59 27.68 21.07 3.40
CA VAL A 59 28.51 21.88 4.31
C VAL A 59 29.09 23.07 3.54
N ALA A 60 28.88 24.28 4.03
CA ALA A 60 29.47 25.49 3.47
C ALA A 60 30.86 25.75 4.08
N THR A 61 31.86 25.93 3.23
CA THR A 61 33.23 26.37 3.57
C THR A 61 33.47 27.86 3.29
N GLY A 62 32.50 28.51 2.63
CA GLY A 62 32.51 29.93 2.30
C GLY A 62 31.11 30.48 2.07
N PRO A 63 30.97 31.81 1.95
CA PRO A 63 29.68 32.45 1.73
C PRO A 63 29.04 32.01 0.40
N SER A 64 27.71 31.93 0.39
CA SER A 64 26.89 31.61 -0.81
C SER A 64 27.09 30.21 -1.43
N GLN A 65 27.60 29.23 -0.67
CA GLN A 65 27.78 27.85 -1.14
C GLN A 65 26.59 26.91 -0.88
N VAL A 66 25.83 27.16 0.19
CA VAL A 66 24.66 26.35 0.57
C VAL A 66 23.50 27.30 0.82
N PHE A 67 22.38 27.02 0.17
CA PHE A 67 21.13 27.76 0.35
C PHE A 67 20.12 26.85 1.03
N THR A 68 19.51 27.34 2.09
CA THR A 68 18.34 26.71 2.73
C THR A 68 17.14 27.60 2.49
N TRP A 69 15.96 26.99 2.41
CA TRP A 69 14.70 27.71 2.30
C TRP A 69 13.73 27.13 3.32
N ASP A 70 12.90 27.98 3.90
CA ASP A 70 11.74 27.59 4.69
C ASP A 70 10.47 28.21 4.09
N ILE A 71 9.35 27.52 4.19
CA ILE A 71 8.04 28.06 3.85
C ILE A 71 7.21 28.05 5.12
N THR A 72 6.78 29.23 5.53
CA THR A 72 5.80 29.39 6.59
C THR A 72 4.41 29.58 5.99
N LYS A 73 3.46 28.73 6.40
CA LYS A 73 2.05 28.90 6.03
C LYS A 73 1.45 30.00 6.90
N ALA A 74 1.13 31.14 6.30
CA ALA A 74 0.39 32.20 6.98
C ALA A 74 -1.08 31.78 7.21
N ALA A 75 -1.65 32.21 8.33
CA ALA A 75 -3.10 32.13 8.54
C ALA A 75 -3.79 33.09 7.56
N GLY A 76 -4.84 32.61 6.88
CA GLY A 76 -5.73 33.47 6.10
C GLY A 76 -6.60 34.35 7.01
N PRO A 77 -7.25 35.39 6.45
CA PRO A 77 -8.27 36.13 7.19
C PRO A 77 -9.45 35.23 7.60
#